data_AF-A0A1S1YWB8-F1
#
_entry.id   AF-A0A1S1YWB8-F1
#
_cell.length_a   1.000
_cell.length_b   1.000
_cell.length_c   1.000
_cell.angle_alpha   90.00
_cell.angle_beta   90.00
_cell.angle_gamma   90.00
#
_symmetry.space_group_name_H-M   'P 1'
#
loop_
_entity.id
_entity.type
_entity.pdbx_description
1 polymer ?
#
loop_
_entity_poly.entity_id
_entity_poly.type
_entity_poly.pdbx_seq_one_letter_code
_entity_poly.pdbx_strand_id
1 'polypeptide(L)'
;MKKYRLKLNEINFRFLQSILFKLAEAYKDKMPEDISHQLLLELYDAKFNISLFDTNKEKVMQLNRSQVMAFHIFLSEIPLKGEIDLIRNQLFNDFDVFLT
;
A
#
# COMPACT_ATOMS: atom_id res chain seq x y z
N MET A 1 -17.87 -8.56 -1.90
CA MET A 1 -17.19 -7.29 -1.55
C MET A 1 -16.67 -6.62 -2.81
N LYS A 2 -16.85 -5.31 -2.97
CA LYS A 2 -16.34 -4.55 -4.12
C LYS A 2 -14.81 -4.52 -4.02
N LYS A 3 -14.11 -5.06 -5.02
CA LYS A 3 -12.64 -4.95 -5.16
C LYS A 3 -12.34 -3.65 -5.91
N TYR A 4 -11.47 -2.83 -5.36
CA TYR A 4 -11.17 -1.51 -5.90
C TYR A 4 -9.81 -1.47 -6.56
N ARG A 5 -9.67 -0.61 -7.55
CA ARG A 5 -8.51 -0.56 -8.44
C ARG A 5 -7.78 0.74 -8.20
N LEU A 6 -6.72 0.68 -7.40
CA LEU A 6 -5.81 1.80 -7.21
C LEU A 6 -4.82 1.81 -8.38
N LYS A 7 -4.87 2.87 -9.18
CA LYS A 7 -3.93 3.07 -10.29
C LYS A 7 -2.66 3.71 -9.75
N LEU A 8 -1.53 3.07 -10.00
CA LEU A 8 -0.23 3.53 -9.51
C LEU A 8 0.72 3.72 -10.69
N ASN A 9 1.40 4.86 -10.69
CA ASN A 9 2.61 5.02 -11.48
C ASN A 9 3.75 4.16 -10.88
N GLU A 10 4.86 4.06 -11.59
CA GLU A 10 5.99 3.22 -11.16
C GLU A 10 6.58 3.64 -9.80
N ILE A 11 6.66 4.94 -9.53
CA ILE A 11 7.24 5.49 -8.29
C ILE A 11 6.35 5.14 -7.09
N ASN A 12 5.05 5.44 -7.18
CA ASN A 12 4.08 5.16 -6.13
C ASN A 12 4.01 3.65 -5.83
N PHE A 13 4.06 2.83 -6.88
CA PHE A 13 4.09 1.39 -6.72
C PHE A 13 5.35 0.90 -6.00
N ARG A 14 6.55 1.33 -6.44
CA ARG A 14 7.82 0.95 -5.80
C ARG A 14 7.87 1.40 -4.35
N PHE A 15 7.30 2.57 -4.04
CA PHE A 15 7.19 3.08 -2.69
C PHE A 15 6.34 2.16 -1.80
N LEU A 16 5.10 1.86 -2.19
CA LEU A 16 4.22 0.93 -1.45
C LEU A 16 4.82 -0.48 -1.35
N GLN A 17 5.47 -0.95 -2.41
CA GLN A 17 6.17 -2.23 -2.41
C GLN A 17 7.30 -2.23 -1.36
N SER A 18 8.10 -1.16 -1.29
CA SER A 18 9.20 -1.07 -0.32
C SER A 18 8.70 -1.05 1.12
N ILE A 19 7.55 -0.43 1.36
CA ILE A 19 6.88 -0.39 2.66
C ILE A 19 6.49 -1.79 3.11
N LEU A 20 5.83 -2.53 2.24
CA LEU A 20 5.38 -3.88 2.53
C LEU A 20 6.55 -4.86 2.70
N PHE A 21 7.63 -4.72 1.92
CA PHE A 21 8.86 -5.48 2.13
C PHE A 21 9.46 -5.22 3.51
N LYS A 22 9.58 -3.96 3.92
CA LYS A 22 10.10 -3.60 5.25
C LYS A 22 9.21 -4.14 6.36
N LEU A 23 7.89 -4.09 6.18
CA LEU A 23 6.93 -4.63 7.13
C LEU A 23 7.09 -6.16 7.25
N ALA A 24 7.20 -6.88 6.14
CA ALA A 24 7.41 -8.32 6.11
C ALA A 24 8.72 -8.71 6.79
N GLU A 25 9.81 -7.98 6.55
CA GLU A 25 11.08 -8.19 7.24
C GLU A 25 10.98 -7.92 8.74
N ALA A 26 10.27 -6.87 9.17
CA ALA A 26 10.10 -6.52 10.58
C ALA A 26 9.29 -7.57 11.37
N TYR A 27 8.39 -8.30 10.70
CA TYR A 27 7.54 -9.35 11.28
C TYR A 27 7.94 -10.77 10.85
N LYS A 28 9.13 -10.95 10.29
CA LYS A 28 9.58 -12.26 9.79
C LYS A 28 9.58 -13.36 10.85
N ASP A 29 9.98 -13.02 12.07
CA ASP A 29 10.14 -13.96 13.19
C ASP A 29 9.17 -13.66 14.35
N LYS A 30 8.18 -12.79 14.16
CA LYS A 30 7.21 -12.40 15.19
C LYS A 30 5.83 -12.10 14.62
N MET A 31 4.79 -12.27 15.43
CA MET A 31 3.43 -11.96 15.01
C MET A 31 3.20 -10.44 14.88
N PRO A 32 2.36 -9.99 13.92
CA PRO A 32 1.93 -8.60 13.84
C PRO A 32 1.24 -8.15 15.13
N GLU A 33 1.60 -6.95 15.58
CA GLU A 33 1.12 -6.38 16.85
C GLU A 33 -0.28 -5.76 16.72
N ASP A 34 -0.71 -5.42 15.51
CA ASP A 34 -2.03 -4.90 15.20
C ASP A 34 -2.59 -5.43 13.87
N ILE A 35 -3.90 -5.24 13.69
CA ILE A 35 -4.65 -5.76 12.57
C ILE A 35 -4.29 -5.07 11.23
N SER A 36 -3.84 -3.81 11.25
CA SER A 36 -3.43 -3.11 10.04
C SER A 36 -2.16 -3.72 9.49
N HIS A 37 -1.18 -4.01 10.34
CA HIS A 37 0.02 -4.73 9.95
C HIS A 37 -0.30 -6.13 9.42
N GLN A 38 -1.19 -6.87 10.08
CA GLN A 38 -1.61 -8.19 9.59
C GLN A 38 -2.21 -8.11 8.18
N LEU A 39 -3.12 -7.17 7.93
CA LEU A 39 -3.76 -7.00 6.62
C LEU A 39 -2.76 -6.63 5.52
N LEU A 40 -1.72 -5.87 5.87
CA LEU A 40 -0.65 -5.49 4.94
C LEU A 40 0.31 -6.66 4.67
N LEU A 41 0.62 -7.50 5.66
CA LEU A 41 1.38 -8.74 5.45
C LEU A 41 0.62 -9.72 4.56
N GLU A 42 -0.68 -9.91 4.79
CA GLU A 42 -1.53 -10.73 3.91
C GLU A 42 -1.53 -10.21 2.47
N LEU A 43 -1.55 -8.88 2.29
CA LEU A 43 -1.43 -8.27 0.97
C LEU A 43 -0.06 -8.53 0.32
N TYR A 44 1.02 -8.47 1.11
CA TYR A 44 2.36 -8.80 0.64
C TYR A 44 2.46 -10.27 0.19
N ASP A 45 1.96 -11.20 1.00
CA ASP A 45 1.94 -12.64 0.69
C ASP A 45 1.11 -12.97 -0.56
N ALA A 46 0.02 -12.22 -0.78
CA ALA A 46 -0.76 -12.25 -2.01
C ALA A 46 -0.05 -11.59 -3.21
N LYS A 47 1.25 -11.31 -3.11
CA LYS A 47 2.08 -10.65 -4.12
C LYS A 47 1.47 -9.31 -4.55
N PHE A 48 1.04 -8.52 -3.57
CA PHE A 48 0.45 -7.19 -3.73
C PHE A 48 -0.87 -7.15 -4.52
N ASN A 49 -1.39 -8.29 -5.00
CA ASN A 49 -2.60 -8.37 -5.82
C ASN A 49 -2.61 -7.38 -7.01
N ILE A 50 -1.53 -7.35 -7.79
CA ILE A 50 -1.34 -6.42 -8.92
C ILE A 50 -1.87 -7.03 -10.22
N SER A 51 -2.53 -6.21 -11.03
CA SER A 51 -2.73 -6.43 -12.46
C SER A 51 -1.84 -5.46 -13.25
N LEU A 52 -1.01 -5.98 -14.15
CA LEU A 52 -0.17 -5.19 -15.05
C LEU A 52 -0.96 -4.84 -16.32
N PHE A 53 -0.96 -3.57 -16.72
CA PHE A 53 -1.53 -3.13 -17.99
C PHE A 53 -0.43 -2.54 -18.87
N ASP A 54 -0.09 -3.26 -19.95
CA ASP A 54 1.07 -2.96 -20.82
C ASP A 54 0.95 -1.62 -21.58
N THR A 55 -0.27 -1.12 -21.79
CA THR A 55 -0.48 0.01 -22.71
C THR A 55 0.06 1.34 -22.17
N ASN A 56 0.17 1.51 -20.85
CA ASN A 56 0.59 2.76 -20.19
C ASN A 56 1.66 2.60 -19.09
N LYS A 57 2.23 1.39 -18.89
CA LYS A 57 3.03 1.05 -17.68
C LYS A 57 2.30 1.30 -16.35
N GLU A 58 0.97 1.42 -16.38
CA GLU A 58 0.16 1.59 -15.18
C GLU A 58 0.08 0.27 -14.43
N LYS A 59 0.41 0.31 -13.12
CA LYS A 59 0.24 -0.83 -12.22
C LYS A 59 -1.06 -0.63 -11.48
N VAL A 60 -1.97 -1.59 -11.59
CA VAL A 60 -3.24 -1.53 -10.88
C VAL A 60 -3.19 -2.48 -9.70
N MET A 61 -3.26 -1.92 -8.50
CA MET A 61 -3.35 -2.71 -7.27
C MET A 61 -4.83 -2.93 -6.94
N GLN A 62 -5.21 -4.19 -6.71
CA GLN A 62 -6.57 -4.52 -6.30
C GLN A 62 -6.66 -4.59 -4.78
N LEU A 63 -7.29 -3.59 -4.18
CA LEU A 63 -7.41 -3.46 -2.73
C LEU A 63 -8.87 -3.53 -2.29
N ASN A 64 -9.09 -4.11 -1.11
CA ASN A 64 -10.35 -3.95 -0.39
C ASN A 64 -10.27 -2.73 0.55
N ARG A 65 -11.41 -2.32 1.11
CA ARG A 65 -11.47 -1.13 1.97
C ARG A 65 -10.55 -1.22 3.19
N SER A 66 -10.51 -2.37 3.85
CA SER A 66 -9.68 -2.59 5.03
C SER A 66 -8.19 -2.47 4.72
N GLN A 67 -7.74 -2.95 3.56
CA GLN A 67 -6.35 -2.82 3.11
C GLN A 67 -5.97 -1.37 2.82
N VAL A 68 -6.88 -0.57 2.25
CA VAL A 68 -6.61 0.86 2.05
C VAL A 68 -6.55 1.61 3.37
N MET A 69 -7.45 1.31 4.30
CA MET A 69 -7.37 1.88 5.66
C MET A 69 -6.07 1.49 6.37
N ALA A 70 -5.63 0.23 6.22
CA ALA A 70 -4.37 -0.23 6.80
C ALA A 70 -3.17 0.53 6.23
N PHE A 71 -3.12 0.76 4.92
CA PHE A 71 -2.09 1.63 4.32
C PHE A 71 -2.16 3.05 4.84
N HIS A 72 -3.36 3.63 4.96
CA HIS A 72 -3.55 4.98 5.44
C HIS A 72 -3.01 5.15 6.87
N ILE A 73 -3.34 4.21 7.77
CA ILE A 73 -2.85 4.18 9.16
C ILE A 73 -1.32 4.04 9.14
N PHE A 74 -0.79 3.02 8.47
CA PHE A 74 0.63 2.72 8.53
C PHE A 74 1.50 3.86 7.98
N LEU A 75 1.09 4.47 6.86
CA LEU A 75 1.79 5.62 6.28
C LEU A 75 1.81 6.85 7.18
N SER A 76 0.81 7.00 8.07
CA SER A 76 0.76 8.11 9.02
C SER A 76 1.73 7.93 10.19
N GLU A 77 2.13 6.69 10.48
CA GLU A 77 3.04 6.34 11.57
C GLU A 77 4.52 6.44 11.18
N ILE A 78 4.84 6.39 9.88
CA ILE A 78 6.22 6.43 9.40
C ILE A 78 6.71 7.89 9.34
N PRO A 79 7.81 8.25 10.04
CA PRO A 79 8.41 9.58 9.91
C PRO A 79 9.13 9.71 8.57
N LEU A 80 8.46 10.35 7.60
CA LEU A 80 8.97 10.60 6.25
C LEU A 80 9.50 12.03 6.10
N LYS A 81 10.46 12.23 5.19
CA LYS A 81 11.05 13.55 4.87
C LYS A 81 11.38 13.65 3.38
N GLY A 82 11.45 14.88 2.87
CA GLY A 82 11.85 15.16 1.49
C GLY A 82 10.86 14.64 0.45
N GLU A 83 11.36 14.13 -0.67
CA GLU A 83 10.53 13.63 -1.79
C GLU A 83 9.55 12.51 -1.40
N ILE A 84 9.90 11.73 -0.38
CA ILE A 84 9.07 10.62 0.09
C ILE A 84 7.78 11.13 0.76
N ASP A 85 7.84 12.30 1.39
CA ASP A 85 6.68 12.96 2.00
C ASP A 85 5.65 13.38 0.94
N LEU A 86 6.13 13.86 -0.21
CA LEU A 86 5.28 14.21 -1.35
C LEU A 86 4.56 12.98 -1.93
N ILE A 87 5.27 11.85 -2.06
CA ILE A 87 4.68 10.59 -2.52
C ILE A 87 3.61 10.09 -1.55
N ARG A 88 3.85 10.17 -0.23
CA ARG A 88 2.83 9.84 0.79
C ARG A 88 1.58 10.70 0.62
N ASN A 89 1.74 12.02 0.47
CA ASN A 89 0.60 12.93 0.36
C ASN A 89 -0.22 12.69 -0.91
N GLN A 90 0.43 12.32 -2.03
CA GLN A 90 -0.28 11.89 -3.24
C GLN A 90 -1.10 10.61 -2.98
N LEU A 91 -0.49 9.61 -2.35
CA LEU A 91 -1.17 8.37 -2.01
C LEU A 91 -2.32 8.57 -1.01
N PHE A 92 -2.18 9.48 -0.04
CA PHE A 92 -3.25 9.86 0.86
C PHE A 92 -4.45 10.44 0.12
N ASN A 93 -4.23 11.37 -0.82
CA ASN A 93 -5.32 11.90 -1.63
C ASN A 93 -6.03 10.79 -2.42
N ASP A 94 -5.27 9.85 -3.01
CA ASP A 94 -5.84 8.72 -3.75
C ASP A 94 -6.64 7.77 -2.83
N PHE A 95 -6.16 7.57 -1.59
CA PHE A 95 -6.86 6.78 -0.58
C PHE A 95 -8.11 7.47 -0.04
N ASP A 96 -8.07 8.79 0.19
CA ASP A 96 -9.21 9.56 0.67
C ASP A 96 -10.35 9.55 -0.34
N VAL A 97 -10.05 9.78 -1.62
CA VAL A 97 -11.02 9.65 -2.72
C VAL A 97 -11.64 8.24 -2.77
N PHE A 98 -10.89 7.23 -2.38
CA PHE A 98 -11.37 5.86 -2.29
C PHE A 98 -12.23 5.58 -1.04
N LEU A 99 -11.93 6.24 0.09
CA LEU A 99 -12.59 6.01 1.37
C LEU A 99 -13.86 6.83 1.56
N THR A 100 -14.03 7.92 0.80
CA THR A 100 -15.28 8.71 0.70
C THR A 100 -16.33 8.03 -0.20
#